data_AF-A0A3Q1HU71-F1
#
_entry.id   AF-A0A3Q1HU71-F1
#
_cell.length_a   1.000
_cell.length_b   1.000
_cell.length_c   1.000
_cell.angle_alpha   90.00
_cell.angle_beta   90.00
_cell.angle_gamma   90.00
#
_symmetry.space_group_name_H-M   'P 1'
#
loop_
_entity.id
_entity.type
_entity.pdbx_description
1 polymer ?
#
loop_
_entity_poly.entity_id
_entity_poly.type
_entity_poly.pdbx_seq_one_letter_code
_entity_poly.pdbx_strand_id
1 'polypeptide(L)'
;MLPVPLSHTVHQTEKKNYPVSLSCNHSFCSSCLQQFWEQAKNKNCPICKRKSSKDETEIPKDTNVELVCSKHQEEPKLFCEGEDRPVCPVCEFSLHQTHKVVLVEQAVSDLKEQLKSDLKSLQDKRNKYKQVEKTYNDMIEHSKKQLLSTEQQIRAEFNKLQLFLKEEEESRLAFMDTYKRGMRLLNWLLLNRCSSPLSLVLVFSYQATS
;
A
#
# COMPACT_ATOMS: atom_id res chain seq x y z
N MET A 1 -64.67 8.64 -33.99
CA MET A 1 -63.25 8.66 -33.57
C MET A 1 -62.53 9.65 -34.46
N LEU A 2 -62.28 10.84 -33.93
CA LEU A 2 -61.60 11.94 -34.64
C LEU A 2 -60.08 11.84 -34.42
N PRO A 3 -59.25 12.22 -35.40
CA PRO A 3 -57.80 12.13 -35.33
C PRO A 3 -57.22 13.36 -34.60
N VAL A 4 -56.10 13.18 -33.88
CA VAL A 4 -55.24 14.31 -33.48
C VAL A 4 -53.83 14.07 -34.05
N PRO A 5 -53.31 15.01 -34.86
CA PRO A 5 -52.02 14.91 -35.54
C PRO A 5 -50.88 15.55 -34.71
N LEU A 6 -49.64 15.18 -35.09
CA LEU A 6 -48.40 15.98 -35.23
C LEU A 6 -48.12 17.01 -34.11
N SER A 7 -46.95 17.12 -33.49
CA SER A 7 -45.59 16.94 -33.97
C SER A 7 -44.73 17.61 -32.90
N HIS A 8 -43.68 16.96 -32.42
CA HIS A 8 -42.52 17.71 -31.93
C HIS A 8 -41.28 17.08 -32.56
N THR A 9 -40.91 17.66 -33.68
CA THR A 9 -39.56 17.72 -34.20
C THR A 9 -38.60 17.93 -33.04
N VAL A 10 -37.87 16.89 -32.68
CA VAL A 10 -36.67 17.02 -31.86
C VAL A 10 -35.67 17.76 -32.74
N HIS A 11 -35.57 19.08 -32.55
CA HIS A 11 -34.40 19.85 -32.98
C HIS A 11 -33.19 19.26 -32.23
N GLN A 12 -32.54 18.27 -32.85
CA GLN A 12 -31.19 17.88 -32.51
C GLN A 12 -30.29 19.05 -32.92
N THR A 13 -30.14 20.00 -32.01
CA THR A 13 -29.02 20.93 -32.07
C THR A 13 -27.77 20.09 -31.84
N GLU A 14 -26.95 19.94 -32.87
CA GLU A 14 -25.67 19.26 -32.82
C GLU A 14 -24.76 19.99 -31.81
N LYS A 15 -24.84 19.60 -30.53
CA LYS A 15 -24.03 20.18 -29.47
C LYS A 15 -22.59 19.69 -29.67
N LYS A 16 -21.73 20.57 -30.18
CA LYS A 16 -20.33 20.30 -30.53
C LYS A 16 -19.58 19.64 -29.35
N ASN A 17 -19.29 18.34 -29.46
CA ASN A 17 -18.62 17.52 -28.45
C ASN A 17 -17.08 17.59 -28.57
N TYR A 18 -16.49 18.79 -28.54
CA TYR A 18 -15.04 18.92 -28.52
C TYR A 18 -14.48 18.60 -27.13
N PRO A 19 -13.30 17.96 -27.03
CA PRO A 19 -12.63 17.73 -25.76
C PRO A 19 -12.14 19.06 -25.18
N VAL A 20 -12.27 19.24 -23.87
CA VAL A 20 -11.76 20.38 -23.12
C VAL A 20 -10.83 19.87 -22.05
N SER A 21 -9.59 20.36 -22.06
CA SER A 21 -8.57 20.03 -21.07
C SER A 21 -8.61 21.05 -19.92
N LEU A 22 -8.75 20.57 -18.70
CA LEU A 22 -8.60 21.40 -17.50
C LEU A 22 -7.12 21.59 -17.15
N SER A 23 -6.81 22.58 -16.29
CA SER A 23 -5.45 22.80 -15.77
C SER A 23 -4.88 21.62 -14.96
N CYS A 24 -5.72 20.65 -14.59
CA CYS A 24 -5.30 19.39 -13.99
C CYS A 24 -5.00 18.28 -15.03
N ASN A 25 -4.96 18.62 -16.32
CA ASN A 25 -4.72 17.74 -17.46
C ASN A 25 -5.77 16.63 -17.67
N HIS A 26 -6.91 16.69 -16.98
CA HIS A 26 -8.07 15.85 -17.28
C HIS A 26 -8.89 16.48 -18.41
N SER A 27 -9.27 15.64 -19.38
CA SER A 27 -10.05 16.04 -20.56
C SER A 27 -11.46 15.50 -20.49
N PHE A 28 -12.44 16.32 -20.86
CA PHE A 28 -13.86 15.94 -20.90
C PHE A 28 -14.52 16.52 -22.13
N CYS A 29 -15.62 15.93 -22.58
CA CYS A 29 -16.45 16.56 -23.60
C CYS A 29 -17.03 17.89 -23.04
N SER A 30 -16.99 18.98 -23.83
CA SER A 30 -17.43 20.31 -23.37
C SER A 30 -18.84 20.29 -22.77
N SER A 31 -19.78 19.59 -23.43
CA SER A 31 -21.16 19.45 -22.97
C SER A 31 -21.27 18.68 -21.64
N CYS A 32 -20.50 17.60 -21.49
CA CYS A 32 -20.43 16.78 -20.27
C CYS A 32 -19.89 17.59 -19.09
N LEU A 33 -18.81 18.34 -19.32
CA LEU A 33 -18.15 19.14 -18.31
C LEU A 33 -19.03 20.29 -17.84
N GLN A 34 -19.71 20.96 -18.78
CA GLN A 34 -20.63 22.05 -18.47
C GLN A 34 -21.83 21.55 -17.66
N GLN A 35 -22.46 20.44 -18.05
CA GLN A 35 -23.56 19.84 -17.29
C GLN A 35 -23.14 19.48 -15.87
N PHE A 36 -21.95 18.90 -15.70
CA PHE A 36 -21.41 18.61 -14.38
C PHE A 36 -21.24 19.88 -13.54
N TRP A 37 -20.68 20.96 -14.10
CA TRP A 37 -20.51 22.23 -13.38
C TRP A 37 -21.82 22.91 -13.02
N GLU A 38 -22.83 22.85 -13.88
CA GLU A 38 -24.18 23.36 -13.61
C GLU A 38 -24.83 22.61 -12.43
N GLN A 39 -24.72 21.28 -12.40
CA GLN A 39 -25.25 20.45 -11.32
C GLN A 39 -24.48 20.62 -10.01
N ALA A 40 -23.14 20.59 -10.08
CA ALA A 40 -22.28 20.68 -8.92
C ALA A 40 -22.18 22.10 -8.34
N LYS A 41 -22.65 23.11 -9.10
CA LYS A 41 -22.55 24.55 -8.79
C LYS A 41 -21.11 25.00 -8.47
N ASN A 42 -20.12 24.35 -9.08
CA ASN A 42 -18.70 24.70 -8.96
C ASN A 42 -17.94 24.27 -10.22
N LYS A 43 -16.82 24.96 -10.52
CA LYS A 43 -15.95 24.65 -11.67
C LYS A 43 -14.83 23.66 -11.31
N ASN A 44 -15.12 22.60 -10.55
CA ASN A 44 -14.09 21.62 -10.17
C ASN A 44 -13.93 20.51 -11.20
N CYS A 45 -12.75 19.91 -11.25
CA CYS A 45 -12.52 18.69 -12.03
C CYS A 45 -13.36 17.53 -11.46
N PRO A 46 -14.13 16.80 -12.29
CA PRO A 46 -14.86 15.60 -11.86
C PRO A 46 -13.99 14.49 -11.26
N ILE A 47 -12.72 14.38 -11.70
CA ILE A 47 -11.82 13.30 -11.30
C ILE A 47 -11.05 13.67 -10.02
N CYS A 48 -10.33 14.79 -10.04
CA CYS A 48 -9.41 15.15 -8.94
C CYS A 48 -9.92 16.27 -8.02
N LYS A 49 -11.12 16.79 -8.28
CA LYS A 49 -11.80 17.85 -7.49
C LYS A 49 -11.04 19.18 -7.38
N ARG A 50 -9.93 19.37 -8.10
CA ARG A 50 -9.23 20.67 -8.16
C ARG A 50 -10.10 21.70 -8.88
N LYS A 51 -10.09 22.93 -8.37
CA LYS A 51 -10.78 24.08 -8.98
C LYS A 51 -10.13 24.41 -10.33
N SER A 52 -10.93 24.55 -11.38
CA SER A 52 -10.47 25.08 -12.66
C SER A 52 -10.08 26.55 -12.48
N SER A 53 -8.85 26.90 -12.86
CA SER A 53 -8.29 28.24 -12.70
C SER A 53 -8.46 29.14 -13.94
N LYS A 54 -8.92 28.59 -15.07
CA LYS A 54 -9.11 29.36 -16.31
C LYS A 54 -10.60 29.60 -16.57
N ASP A 55 -10.97 30.86 -16.80
CA ASP A 55 -12.23 31.23 -17.47
C ASP A 55 -12.13 31.05 -18.99
N GLU A 56 -10.92 30.95 -19.55
CA GLU A 56 -10.68 30.63 -20.95
C GLU A 56 -10.44 29.13 -21.13
N THR A 57 -11.42 28.47 -21.72
CA THR A 57 -11.31 27.10 -22.20
C THR A 57 -10.42 27.11 -23.44
N GLU A 58 -9.21 26.55 -23.34
CA GLU A 58 -8.40 26.21 -24.50
C GLU A 58 -9.11 25.07 -25.24
N ILE A 59 -9.91 25.44 -26.22
CA ILE A 59 -10.52 24.51 -27.15
C ILE A 59 -9.40 23.95 -28.03
N PRO A 60 -9.11 22.65 -28.02
CA PRO A 60 -8.38 22.00 -29.11
C PRO A 60 -9.35 22.03 -30.30
N LYS A 61 -9.20 23.05 -31.14
CA LYS A 61 -9.94 23.14 -32.40
C LYS A 61 -9.21 22.25 -33.40
N ASP A 62 -9.61 20.99 -33.53
CA ASP A 62 -9.37 20.17 -34.73
C ASP A 62 -10.25 20.69 -35.89
N THR A 63 -10.08 21.96 -36.20
CA THR A 63 -10.33 22.53 -37.51
C THR A 63 -8.98 23.03 -37.96
N ASN A 64 -8.66 22.90 -39.25
CA ASN A 64 -7.54 23.60 -39.86
C ASN A 64 -7.80 25.11 -39.75
N VAL A 65 -7.63 25.65 -38.53
CA VAL A 65 -7.66 27.06 -38.23
C VAL A 65 -6.26 27.50 -38.58
N GLU A 66 -6.10 28.19 -39.70
CA GLU A 66 -4.91 28.99 -39.93
C GLU A 66 -4.70 29.84 -38.67
N LEU A 67 -3.72 29.45 -37.86
CA LEU A 67 -3.36 30.11 -36.62
C LEU A 67 -2.63 31.39 -36.98
N VAL A 68 -3.33 32.37 -37.55
CA VAL A 68 -2.75 33.64 -37.96
C VAL A 68 -2.52 34.54 -36.75
N CYS A 69 -1.49 35.37 -36.84
CA CYS A 69 -1.24 36.39 -35.84
C CYS A 69 -2.43 37.37 -35.76
N SER A 70 -3.02 37.55 -34.57
CA SER A 70 -4.18 38.42 -34.39
C SER A 70 -3.95 39.89 -34.77
N LYS A 71 -2.68 40.34 -34.79
CA LYS A 71 -2.31 41.72 -35.16
C LYS A 71 -1.97 41.88 -36.64
N HIS A 72 -1.36 40.87 -37.26
CA HIS A 72 -0.75 41.00 -38.58
C HIS A 72 -1.37 40.08 -39.64
N GLN A 73 -2.27 39.17 -39.25
CA GLN A 73 -2.87 38.14 -40.11
C GLN A 73 -1.87 37.25 -40.86
N GLU A 74 -0.63 37.17 -40.38
CA GLU A 74 0.45 36.34 -40.92
C GLU A 74 0.62 35.05 -40.13
N GLU A 75 1.04 33.99 -40.81
CA GLU A 75 1.33 32.69 -40.18
C GLU A 75 2.57 32.78 -39.27
N PRO A 76 2.47 32.39 -37.99
CA PRO A 76 3.58 32.31 -37.06
C PRO A 76 4.52 31.12 -37.38
N LYS A 77 5.56 31.39 -38.18
CA LYS A 77 6.61 30.40 -38.50
C LYS A 77 7.79 30.40 -37.53
N LEU A 78 7.79 31.37 -36.61
CA LEU A 78 8.86 31.60 -35.65
C LEU A 78 8.38 31.36 -34.23
N PHE A 79 9.31 31.09 -33.32
CA PHE A 79 9.07 30.85 -31.92
C PHE A 79 9.99 31.72 -31.07
N CYS A 80 9.40 32.49 -30.16
CA CYS A 80 10.14 33.32 -29.23
C CYS A 80 10.40 32.53 -27.94
N GLU A 81 11.67 32.25 -27.66
CA GLU A 81 12.06 31.49 -26.46
C GLU A 81 11.84 32.29 -25.16
N GLY A 82 11.90 33.62 -25.22
CA GLY A 82 11.72 34.48 -24.04
C GLY A 82 10.28 34.53 -23.52
N GLU A 83 9.31 34.33 -24.42
CA GLU A 83 7.87 34.38 -24.09
C GLU A 83 7.14 33.04 -24.30
N ASP A 84 7.88 31.98 -24.65
CA ASP A 84 7.36 30.62 -24.87
C ASP A 84 6.13 30.59 -25.80
N ARG A 85 6.20 31.33 -26.91
CA ARG A 85 5.06 31.46 -27.84
C ARG A 85 5.47 31.61 -29.31
N PRO A 86 4.62 31.15 -30.24
CA PRO A 86 4.84 31.38 -31.66
C PRO A 86 4.64 32.87 -32.02
N VAL A 87 5.49 33.38 -32.90
CA VAL A 87 5.47 34.76 -33.38
C VAL A 87 5.51 34.79 -34.92
N CYS A 88 4.80 35.75 -35.52
CA CYS A 88 4.91 35.99 -36.96
C CYS A 88 6.16 36.83 -37.29
N PRO A 89 6.64 36.82 -38.53
CA PRO A 89 7.82 37.60 -38.93
C PRO A 89 7.70 39.10 -38.61
N VAL A 90 6.51 39.68 -38.74
CA VAL A 90 6.29 41.12 -38.42
C VAL A 90 6.45 41.40 -36.91
N CYS A 91 6.03 40.47 -36.05
CA CYS A 91 6.21 40.59 -34.60
C CYS A 91 7.68 40.49 -34.20
N GLU A 92 8.48 39.67 -34.88
CA GLU A 92 9.92 39.53 -34.62
C GLU A 92 10.61 40.90 -34.68
N PHE A 93 10.40 41.62 -35.80
CA PHE A 93 11.01 42.93 -36.02
C PHE A 93 10.46 44.03 -35.10
N SER A 94 9.21 43.97 -34.65
CA SER A 94 8.61 45.10 -33.93
C SER A 94 8.61 44.94 -32.41
N LEU A 95 8.54 43.72 -31.90
CA LEU A 95 8.27 43.44 -30.49
C LEU A 95 9.24 42.43 -29.84
N HIS A 96 10.01 41.66 -30.62
CA HIS A 96 10.87 40.57 -30.10
C HIS A 96 12.35 40.72 -30.47
N GLN A 97 12.81 41.92 -30.85
CA GLN A 97 14.20 42.16 -31.27
C GLN A 97 15.24 41.79 -30.19
N THR A 98 14.85 41.86 -28.91
CA THR A 98 15.73 41.55 -27.76
C THR A 98 15.63 40.09 -27.30
N HIS A 99 14.73 39.29 -27.89
CA HIS A 99 14.54 37.90 -27.52
C HIS A 99 15.15 36.97 -28.56
N LYS A 100 15.58 35.79 -28.12
CA LYS A 100 16.01 34.73 -29.03
C LYS A 100 14.77 34.16 -29.74
N VAL A 101 14.77 34.28 -31.06
CA VAL A 101 13.72 33.76 -31.94
C VAL A 101 14.31 32.68 -32.82
N VAL A 102 13.61 31.55 -32.94
CA VAL A 102 14.02 30.39 -33.75
C VAL A 102 12.87 29.94 -34.64
N LEU A 103 13.15 29.08 -35.63
CA LEU A 103 12.09 28.44 -36.41
C LEU A 103 11.24 27.54 -35.50
N VAL A 104 9.92 27.52 -35.75
CA VAL A 104 8.99 26.65 -35.00
C VAL A 104 9.43 25.19 -35.09
N GLU A 105 9.89 24.73 -36.25
CA GLU A 105 10.37 23.35 -36.44
C GLU A 105 11.54 23.01 -35.50
N GLN A 106 12.48 23.94 -35.34
CA GLN A 106 13.62 23.79 -34.44
C GLN A 106 13.16 23.75 -32.98
N ALA A 107 12.33 24.72 -32.56
CA ALA A 107 11.77 24.76 -31.20
C ALA A 107 10.99 23.48 -30.88
N VAL A 108 10.19 22.97 -31.83
CA VAL A 108 9.44 21.72 -31.68
C VAL A 108 10.39 20.53 -31.51
N SER A 109 11.49 20.47 -32.27
CA SER A 109 12.50 19.42 -32.11
C SER A 109 13.13 19.46 -30.72
N ASP A 110 13.57 20.63 -30.27
CA ASP A 110 14.25 20.81 -28.99
C ASP A 110 13.32 20.51 -27.80
N LEU A 111 12.09 21.03 -27.83
CA LEU A 111 11.06 20.75 -26.82
C LEU A 111 10.70 19.26 -26.77
N LYS A 112 10.66 18.58 -27.92
CA LYS A 112 10.42 17.13 -27.97
C LYS A 112 11.56 16.35 -27.31
N GLU A 113 12.81 16.70 -27.59
CA GLU A 113 13.96 16.06 -26.94
C GLU A 113 13.99 16.32 -25.44
N GLN A 114 13.73 17.55 -25.02
CA GLN A 114 13.62 17.89 -23.60
C GLN A 114 12.52 17.06 -22.92
N LEU A 115 11.31 17.02 -23.51
CA LEU A 115 10.20 16.24 -22.98
C LEU A 115 10.53 14.74 -22.89
N LYS A 116 11.20 14.16 -23.89
CA LYS A 116 11.65 12.76 -23.84
C LYS A 116 12.62 12.53 -22.70
N SER A 117 13.57 13.44 -22.49
CA SER A 117 14.57 13.34 -21.42
C SER A 117 13.92 13.42 -20.03
N ASP A 118 12.96 14.33 -19.85
CA ASP A 118 12.21 14.51 -18.62
C ASP A 118 11.31 13.31 -18.34
N LEU A 119 10.62 12.81 -19.37
CA LEU A 119 9.79 11.60 -19.28
C LEU A 119 10.64 10.41 -18.82
N LYS A 120 11.82 10.22 -19.41
CA LYS A 120 12.74 9.15 -19.03
C LYS A 120 13.20 9.30 -17.58
N SER A 121 13.62 10.50 -17.17
CA SER A 121 14.01 10.80 -15.79
C SER A 121 12.89 10.49 -14.77
N LEU A 122 11.65 10.87 -15.10
CA LEU A 122 10.49 10.58 -14.26
C LEU A 122 10.14 9.09 -14.21
N GLN A 123 10.27 8.38 -15.33
CA GLN A 123 10.10 6.92 -15.38
C GLN A 123 11.15 6.20 -14.53
N ASP A 124 12.41 6.62 -14.61
CA ASP A 124 13.50 6.06 -13.80
C ASP A 124 13.26 6.31 -12.31
N LYS A 125 12.84 7.52 -11.91
CA LYS A 125 12.45 7.82 -10.53
C LYS A 125 11.29 6.94 -10.06
N ARG A 126 10.25 6.78 -10.89
CA ARG A 126 9.10 5.90 -10.58
C ARG A 126 9.56 4.46 -10.34
N ASN A 127 10.43 3.94 -11.18
CA ASN A 127 10.93 2.57 -11.07
C ASN A 127 11.80 2.39 -9.81
N LYS A 128 12.64 3.38 -9.48
CA LYS A 128 13.39 3.41 -8.21
C LYS A 128 12.46 3.35 -7.00
N TYR A 129 11.39 4.16 -6.97
CA TYR A 129 10.43 4.13 -5.87
C TYR A 129 9.70 2.79 -5.76
N LYS A 130 9.30 2.19 -6.89
CA LYS A 130 8.72 0.83 -6.89
C LYS A 130 9.68 -0.22 -6.35
N GLN A 131 10.97 -0.12 -6.69
CA GLN A 131 11.98 -1.04 -6.17
C GLN A 131 12.13 -0.90 -4.66
N VAL A 132 12.18 0.34 -4.16
CA VAL A 132 12.25 0.63 -2.72
C VAL A 132 11.02 0.07 -2.00
N GLU A 133 9.83 0.34 -2.51
CA GLU A 133 8.57 -0.21 -1.97
C GLU A 133 8.60 -1.74 -1.89
N LYS A 134 9.06 -2.42 -2.95
CA LYS A 134 9.23 -3.87 -2.96
C LYS A 134 10.19 -4.34 -1.87
N THR A 135 11.37 -3.70 -1.76
CA THR A 135 12.36 -4.08 -0.73
C THR A 135 11.84 -3.88 0.69
N TYR A 136 11.05 -2.83 0.95
CA TYR A 136 10.40 -2.63 2.24
C TYR A 136 9.39 -3.74 2.54
N ASN A 137 8.56 -4.13 1.57
CA ASN A 137 7.60 -5.22 1.75
C ASN A 137 8.30 -6.54 2.04
N ASP A 138 9.38 -6.86 1.32
CA ASP A 138 10.19 -8.06 1.55
C ASP A 138 10.79 -8.06 2.97
N MET A 139 11.29 -6.91 3.44
CA MET A 139 11.83 -6.73 4.80
C MET A 139 10.77 -6.93 5.88
N ILE A 140 9.56 -6.41 5.67
CA ILE A 140 8.43 -6.58 6.60
C ILE A 140 8.10 -8.06 6.73
N GLU A 141 7.99 -8.79 5.62
CA GLU A 141 7.68 -10.22 5.64
C GLU A 141 8.80 -11.05 6.28
N HIS A 142 10.06 -10.73 6.01
CA HIS A 142 11.19 -11.36 6.70
C HIS A 142 11.13 -11.10 8.22
N SER A 143 10.87 -9.85 8.63
CA SER A 143 10.82 -9.47 10.04
C SER A 143 9.69 -10.19 10.79
N LYS A 144 8.52 -10.35 10.17
CA LYS A 144 7.41 -11.15 10.73
C LYS A 144 7.82 -12.60 10.96
N LYS A 145 8.49 -13.22 9.99
CA LYS A 145 8.98 -14.61 10.12
C LYS A 145 10.01 -14.74 11.23
N GLN A 146 10.95 -13.81 11.32
CA GLN A 146 11.96 -13.78 12.38
C GLN A 146 11.32 -13.67 13.77
N LEU A 147 10.33 -12.79 13.92
CA LEU A 147 9.59 -12.63 15.17
C LEU A 147 8.94 -13.94 15.62
N LEU A 148 8.16 -14.58 14.74
CA LEU A 148 7.48 -15.84 15.05
C LEU A 148 8.46 -16.98 15.34
N SER A 149 9.55 -17.08 14.58
CA SER A 149 10.59 -18.10 14.80
C SER A 149 11.28 -17.91 16.16
N THR A 150 11.61 -16.66 16.51
CA THR A 150 12.27 -16.35 17.79
C THR A 150 11.34 -16.65 18.96
N GLU A 151 10.06 -16.28 18.85
CA GLU A 151 9.05 -16.60 19.86
C GLU A 151 8.92 -18.11 20.07
N GLN A 152 8.88 -18.89 18.98
CA GLN A 152 8.83 -20.35 19.04
C GLN A 152 10.07 -20.95 19.71
N GLN A 153 11.27 -20.43 19.39
CA GLN A 153 12.52 -20.88 20.02
C GLN A 153 12.52 -20.61 21.52
N ILE A 154 12.15 -19.39 21.94
CA ILE A 154 12.04 -19.04 23.37
C ILE A 154 11.10 -20.03 24.06
N ARG A 155 9.89 -20.22 23.54
CA ARG A 155 8.93 -21.16 24.12
C ARG A 155 9.47 -22.59 24.20
N ALA A 156 10.15 -23.06 23.15
CA ALA A 156 10.71 -24.40 23.12
C ALA A 156 11.79 -24.61 24.20
N GLU A 157 12.71 -23.66 24.36
CA GLU A 157 13.77 -23.75 25.37
C GLU A 157 13.21 -23.71 26.79
N PHE A 158 12.22 -22.84 27.06
CA PHE A 158 11.55 -22.82 28.36
C PHE A 158 10.78 -24.12 28.63
N ASN A 159 10.09 -24.69 27.65
CA ASN A 159 9.39 -25.96 27.80
C ASN A 159 10.35 -27.12 28.11
N LYS A 160 11.54 -27.16 27.48
CA LYS A 160 12.58 -28.14 27.81
C LYS A 160 13.01 -28.03 29.26
N LEU A 161 13.24 -26.81 29.76
CA LEU A 161 13.61 -26.58 31.15
C LEU A 161 12.51 -27.02 32.12
N GLN A 162 11.25 -26.71 31.83
CA GLN A 162 10.12 -27.12 32.65
C GLN A 162 10.01 -28.66 32.74
N LEU A 163 10.20 -29.36 31.61
CA LEU A 163 10.19 -30.82 31.59
C LEU A 163 11.32 -31.40 32.44
N PHE A 164 12.54 -30.88 32.29
CA PHE A 164 13.69 -31.30 33.10
C PHE A 164 13.44 -31.13 34.60
N LEU A 165 12.90 -29.99 35.02
CA LEU A 165 12.61 -29.72 36.43
C LEU A 165 11.57 -30.68 36.99
N LYS A 166 10.53 -31.00 36.21
CA LYS A 166 9.50 -31.95 36.60
C LYS A 166 10.05 -33.37 36.76
N GLU A 167 10.85 -33.83 35.82
CA GLU A 167 11.49 -35.15 35.89
C GLU A 167 12.42 -35.26 37.11
N GLU A 168 13.20 -34.22 37.38
CA GLU A 168 14.09 -34.15 38.55
C GLU A 168 13.31 -34.15 39.87
N GLU A 169 12.19 -33.41 39.94
CA GLU A 169 11.28 -33.42 41.10
C GLU A 169 10.68 -34.82 41.33
N GLU A 170 10.12 -35.43 40.29
CA GLU A 170 9.50 -36.77 40.36
C GLU A 170 10.53 -37.83 40.79
N SER A 171 11.75 -37.76 40.26
CA SER A 171 12.86 -38.65 40.64
C SER A 171 13.19 -38.56 42.14
N ARG A 172 13.30 -37.33 42.67
CA ARG A 172 13.60 -37.09 44.10
C ARG A 172 12.45 -37.52 45.01
N LEU A 173 11.21 -37.28 44.61
CA LEU A 173 10.03 -37.74 45.35
C LEU A 173 9.94 -39.27 45.36
N ALA A 174 10.18 -39.92 44.22
CA ALA A 174 10.19 -41.38 44.11
C ALA A 174 11.26 -42.01 45.01
N PHE A 175 12.47 -41.44 45.03
CA PHE A 175 13.51 -41.85 45.96
C PHE A 175 13.02 -41.76 47.41
N MET A 176 12.43 -40.64 47.81
CA MET A 176 11.92 -40.48 49.18
C MET A 176 10.81 -41.46 49.55
N ASP A 177 9.95 -41.84 48.60
CA ASP A 177 8.93 -42.85 48.83
C ASP A 177 9.52 -44.24 49.10
N THR A 178 10.67 -44.58 48.52
CA THR A 178 11.37 -45.84 48.85
C THR A 178 11.82 -45.87 50.30
N TYR A 179 12.41 -44.78 50.83
CA TYR A 179 12.76 -44.68 52.25
C TYR A 179 11.55 -44.78 53.15
N LYS A 180 10.46 -44.07 52.83
CA LYS A 180 9.19 -44.17 53.59
C LYS A 180 8.66 -45.60 53.60
N ARG A 181 8.72 -46.32 52.48
CA ARG A 181 8.36 -47.76 52.42
C ARG A 181 9.28 -48.61 53.28
N GLY A 182 10.59 -48.41 53.22
CA GLY A 182 11.57 -49.10 54.07
C GLY A 182 11.32 -48.88 55.56
N MET A 183 11.06 -47.64 55.97
CA MET A 183 10.70 -47.31 57.36
C MET A 183 9.40 -47.98 57.80
N ARG A 184 8.37 -48.02 56.93
CA ARG A 184 7.12 -48.74 57.21
C ARG A 184 7.34 -50.25 57.38
N LEU A 185 8.19 -50.85 56.54
CA LEU A 185 8.56 -52.27 56.64
C LEU A 185 9.33 -52.57 57.92
N LEU A 186 10.31 -51.74 58.29
CA LEU A 186 11.04 -51.87 59.55
C LEU A 186 10.10 -51.77 60.76
N ASN A 187 9.21 -50.77 60.76
CA ASN A 187 8.20 -50.62 61.81
C ASN A 187 7.28 -51.86 61.90
N TRP A 188 6.82 -52.36 60.75
CA TRP A 188 6.01 -53.59 60.70
C TRP A 188 6.78 -54.80 61.23
N LEU A 189 8.05 -54.97 60.87
CA LEU A 189 8.89 -56.06 61.37
C LEU A 189 9.10 -55.97 62.89
N LEU A 190 9.31 -54.77 63.43
CA LEU A 190 9.46 -54.56 64.87
C LEU A 190 8.16 -54.89 65.63
N LEU A 191 7.00 -54.45 65.11
CA LEU A 191 5.70 -54.73 65.72
C LEU A 191 5.33 -56.23 65.66
N ASN A 192 5.62 -56.92 64.56
CA ASN A 192 5.31 -58.34 64.39
C ASN A 192 6.36 -59.28 65.01
N ARG A 193 7.58 -58.80 65.32
CA ARG A 193 8.56 -59.57 66.10
C ARG A 193 8.10 -59.81 67.54
N CYS A 194 7.13 -59.03 68.04
CA CYS A 194 6.44 -59.29 69.30
C CYS A 194 5.23 -60.23 69.19
N SER A 195 4.92 -60.80 68.01
CA SER A 195 3.73 -61.62 67.79
C SER A 195 4.06 -62.95 67.09
N SER A 196 4.49 -63.94 67.88
CA SER A 196 4.35 -65.42 67.70
C SER A 196 5.68 -66.25 67.65
N PRO A 197 5.77 -67.49 68.17
CA PRO A 197 5.31 -68.03 69.46
C PRO A 197 6.35 -69.03 70.04
N LEU A 198 7.55 -68.60 70.44
CA LEU A 198 8.52 -69.49 71.12
C LEU A 198 8.79 -69.13 72.59
N SER A 199 8.15 -68.06 73.09
CA SER A 199 8.11 -67.73 74.52
C SER A 199 6.84 -68.20 75.24
N LEU A 200 5.92 -68.89 74.54
CA LEU A 200 4.72 -69.47 75.15
C LEU A 200 4.73 -71.01 75.23
N VAL A 201 5.68 -71.70 74.57
CA VAL A 201 5.71 -73.18 74.54
C VAL A 201 6.94 -73.77 75.26
N LEU A 202 7.95 -72.96 75.59
CA LEU A 202 8.95 -73.35 76.56
C LEU A 202 8.47 -72.99 77.96
N VAL A 203 8.19 -74.05 78.71
CA VAL A 203 8.25 -74.13 80.16
C VAL A 203 6.94 -73.88 80.94
N PHE A 204 5.88 -74.50 80.43
CA PHE A 204 4.89 -75.22 81.25
C PHE A 204 5.43 -76.59 81.77
N SER A 205 6.75 -76.79 81.77
CA SER A 205 7.40 -78.08 82.07
C SER A 205 8.52 -78.01 83.12
N TYR A 206 8.76 -76.86 83.76
CA TYR A 206 9.64 -76.76 84.92
C TYR A 206 8.78 -76.53 86.17
N GLN A 207 8.60 -77.63 86.89
CA GLN A 207 8.30 -77.69 88.31
C GLN A 207 6.83 -77.62 88.74
N ALA A 208 6.07 -78.56 88.15
CA ALA A 208 5.26 -79.52 88.90
C ALA A 208 6.10 -80.52 89.75
N THR A 209 7.25 -80.10 90.28
CA THR A 209 8.19 -80.91 91.08
C THR A 209 9.02 -80.00 92.00
N SER A 210 8.38 -79.40 93.01
CA SER A 210 8.86 -79.38 94.40
C SER A 210 7.83 -78.73 95.32
#